data_AF-A0A7R9QYY3-F1
#
_entry.id   AF-A0A7R9QYY3-F1
#
_cell.length_a   1.000
_cell.length_b   1.000
_cell.length_c   1.000
_cell.angle_alpha   90.00
_cell.angle_beta   90.00
_cell.angle_gamma   90.00
#
_symmetry.space_group_name_H-M   'P 1'
#
loop_
_entity.id
_entity.type
_entity.pdbx_description
1 polymer ?
#
loop_
_entity_poly.entity_id
_entity_poly.type
_entity_poly.pdbx_seq_one_letter_code
_entity_poly.pdbx_strand_id
1 'polypeptide(L)'
;MNGVSNRCSHGLRHTFEVELHLKPEADIALIGLAVMGQNLILNMADNGFTVCAYNRTTSKVDDFLANEAKGKSVVGAHSIKEMVS
;
A
#
# COMPACT_ATOMS: atom_id res chain seq x y z
N MET A 1 9.07 2.39 -58.82
CA MET A 1 9.08 3.36 -57.70
C MET A 1 8.24 2.78 -56.56
N ASN A 2 8.50 1.53 -56.17
CA ASN A 2 9.47 1.06 -55.17
C ASN A 2 8.84 1.02 -53.77
N GLY A 3 8.11 -0.05 -53.50
CA GLY A 3 8.01 -0.61 -52.15
C GLY A 3 8.99 -1.77 -52.00
N VAL A 4 9.75 -1.82 -50.90
CA VAL A 4 10.46 -2.97 -50.28
C VAL A 4 10.80 -2.53 -48.85
N SER A 5 10.13 -3.02 -47.79
CA SER A 5 10.50 -4.14 -46.92
C SER A 5 11.91 -4.09 -46.26
N ASN A 6 11.90 -3.98 -44.93
CA ASN A 6 12.84 -4.50 -43.91
C ASN A 6 14.36 -4.61 -44.21
N ARG A 7 15.17 -3.99 -43.35
CA ARG A 7 16.08 -4.64 -42.37
C ARG A 7 17.19 -3.68 -41.90
N CYS A 8 17.13 -3.29 -40.63
CA CYS A 8 18.34 -3.11 -39.82
C CYS A 8 18.03 -3.57 -38.40
N SER A 9 18.25 -4.85 -38.16
CA SER A 9 18.48 -5.42 -36.84
C SER A 9 19.86 -4.96 -36.34
N HIS A 10 19.94 -4.68 -35.03
CA HIS A 10 21.10 -4.64 -34.11
C HIS A 10 21.19 -3.32 -33.32
N GLY A 11 20.70 -3.37 -32.07
CA GLY A 11 20.87 -2.27 -31.12
C GLY A 11 19.95 -2.37 -29.91
N LEU A 12 20.06 -3.45 -29.14
CA LEU A 12 19.44 -3.62 -27.83
C LEU A 12 19.87 -2.46 -26.90
N ARG A 13 18.99 -1.50 -26.60
CA ARG A 13 19.09 -0.65 -25.39
C ARG A 13 17.71 -0.38 -24.82
N HIS A 14 17.31 -1.26 -23.91
CA HIS A 14 16.54 -0.93 -22.71
C HIS A 14 16.94 0.44 -22.13
N THR A 15 15.96 1.23 -21.70
CA THR A 15 15.85 1.84 -20.35
C THR A 15 14.57 2.71 -20.35
N PHE A 16 13.48 2.19 -19.78
CA PHE A 16 13.02 2.48 -18.41
C PHE A 16 11.94 3.58 -18.40
N GLU A 17 10.78 3.31 -19.01
CA GLU A 17 9.55 4.01 -18.61
C GLU A 17 9.09 3.37 -17.29
N VAL A 18 9.67 3.82 -16.18
CA VAL A 18 9.03 3.61 -14.88
C VAL A 18 7.92 4.64 -14.81
N GLU A 19 6.76 4.26 -15.32
CA GLU A 19 5.54 4.87 -14.85
C GLU A 19 5.39 4.43 -13.39
N LEU A 20 5.95 5.23 -12.48
CA LEU A 20 5.82 5.07 -11.05
C LEU A 20 4.34 5.34 -10.72
N HIS A 21 3.48 4.36 -10.99
CA HIS A 21 2.13 4.33 -10.47
C HIS A 21 2.29 4.28 -8.94
N LEU A 22 2.25 5.46 -8.32
CA LEU A 22 2.05 5.66 -6.89
C LEU A 22 0.67 5.12 -6.56
N LYS A 23 0.58 3.79 -6.45
CA LYS A 23 -0.60 3.14 -5.88
C LYS A 23 -0.53 3.42 -4.38
N PRO A 24 -1.59 3.98 -3.77
CA PRO A 24 -1.63 4.12 -2.32
C PRO A 24 -1.46 2.74 -1.68
N GLU A 25 -0.67 2.66 -0.61
CA GLU A 25 -0.37 1.39 0.07
C GLU A 25 -1.59 0.81 0.81
N ALA A 26 -2.60 1.64 1.09
CA ALA A 26 -3.83 1.25 1.77
C ALA A 26 -5.07 1.80 1.03
N ASP A 27 -6.16 1.03 1.10
CA ASP A 27 -7.46 1.39 0.51
C ASP A 27 -8.25 2.37 1.41
N ILE A 28 -8.07 2.25 2.73
CA ILE A 28 -8.75 3.06 3.73
C ILE A 28 -7.86 3.29 4.94
N ALA A 29 -7.98 4.45 5.58
CA ALA A 29 -7.33 4.74 6.86
C ALA A 29 -8.36 4.84 7.98
N LEU A 30 -8.03 4.29 9.14
CA LEU A 30 -8.83 4.37 10.36
C LEU A 30 -8.03 5.02 11.49
N ILE A 31 -8.61 6.05 12.09
CA ILE A 31 -8.05 6.75 13.25
C ILE A 31 -8.76 6.27 14.52
N GLY A 32 -8.00 5.68 15.43
CA GLY A 32 -8.47 5.27 16.76
C GLY A 32 -8.51 3.75 16.94
N LEU A 33 -7.55 3.24 17.73
CA LEU A 33 -7.39 1.81 18.01
C LEU A 33 -7.93 1.41 19.38
N ALA A 34 -9.19 1.74 19.65
CA ALA A 34 -9.95 1.10 20.73
C ALA A 34 -10.43 -0.29 20.26
N VAL A 35 -11.06 -1.06 21.17
CA VAL A 35 -11.54 -2.44 20.86
C VAL A 35 -12.46 -2.46 19.63
N MET A 36 -13.39 -1.50 19.51
CA MET A 36 -14.29 -1.42 18.36
C MET A 36 -13.54 -1.10 17.05
N GLY A 37 -12.58 -0.17 17.09
CA GLY A 37 -11.80 0.23 15.90
C GLY A 37 -10.93 -0.92 15.39
N GLN A 38 -10.27 -1.64 16.30
CA GLN A 38 -9.48 -2.82 15.95
C GLN A 38 -10.33 -3.89 15.25
N ASN A 39 -11.50 -4.23 15.81
CA ASN A 39 -12.39 -5.23 15.20
C ASN A 39 -12.88 -4.82 13.81
N LEU A 40 -13.14 -3.53 13.58
CA LEU A 40 -13.53 -3.04 12.26
C LEU A 40 -12.39 -3.20 11.25
N ILE A 41 -11.16 -2.86 11.63
CA ILE A 41 -9.97 -3.03 10.78
C ILE A 41 -9.77 -4.50 10.44
N LEU A 42 -9.87 -5.40 11.42
CA LEU A 42 -9.71 -6.84 11.21
C LEU A 42 -10.76 -7.38 10.24
N ASN A 43 -12.02 -6.95 10.38
CA ASN A 43 -13.08 -7.33 9.46
C ASN A 43 -12.81 -6.85 8.02
N MET A 44 -12.32 -5.63 7.85
CA MET A 44 -11.94 -5.11 6.53
C MET A 44 -10.77 -5.89 5.92
N ALA A 45 -9.75 -6.21 6.73
CA ALA A 45 -8.61 -7.01 6.28
C ALA A 45 -9.01 -8.42 5.84
N ASP A 46 -9.93 -9.07 6.58
CA ASP A 46 -10.46 -10.39 6.22
C ASP A 46 -11.33 -10.35 4.95
N ASN A 47 -11.90 -9.18 4.61
CA ASN A 47 -12.67 -8.96 3.38
C ASN A 47 -11.81 -8.42 2.21
N GLY A 48 -10.49 -8.46 2.34
CA GLY A 48 -9.57 -8.16 1.23
C GLY A 48 -9.21 -6.70 1.05
N PHE A 49 -9.49 -5.84 2.04
CA PHE A 49 -9.05 -4.45 2.03
C PHE A 49 -7.73 -4.28 2.78
N THR A 50 -6.87 -3.41 2.28
CA THR A 50 -5.68 -2.97 3.02
C THR A 50 -6.02 -1.73 3.83
N VAL A 51 -5.77 -1.78 5.13
CA VAL A 51 -6.19 -0.71 6.05
C VAL A 51 -4.99 -0.07 6.72
N CYS A 52 -4.91 1.26 6.68
CA CYS A 52 -3.96 2.04 7.47
C CYS A 52 -4.51 2.32 8.86
N ALA A 53 -3.81 1.87 9.90
CA ALA A 53 -4.13 2.05 11.29
C ALA A 53 -3.33 3.21 11.88
N TYR A 54 -4.02 4.23 12.39
CA TYR A 54 -3.40 5.34 13.12
C TYR A 54 -4.04 5.54 14.49
N ASN A 55 -3.23 5.90 15.47
CA ASN A 55 -3.70 6.33 16.78
C ASN A 55 -2.76 7.39 17.37
N ARG A 56 -3.31 8.32 18.18
CA ARG A 56 -2.51 9.37 18.83
C ARG A 56 -1.38 8.81 19.67
N THR A 57 -1.63 7.70 20.37
CA THR A 57 -0.60 6.96 21.09
C THR A 57 -0.05 5.90 20.15
N THR A 58 1.17 6.11 19.67
CA THR A 58 1.86 5.27 18.67
C THR A 58 2.09 3.85 19.15
N SER A 59 2.38 3.65 20.45
CA SER A 59 2.56 2.30 21.00
C SER A 59 1.36 1.39 20.79
N LYS A 60 0.13 1.93 20.76
CA LYS A 60 -1.08 1.15 20.46
C LYS A 60 -1.13 0.66 19.02
N VAL A 61 -0.51 1.38 18.09
CA VAL A 61 -0.36 0.96 16.69
C VAL A 61 0.61 -0.21 16.63
N ASP A 62 1.77 -0.07 17.27
CA ASP A 62 2.81 -1.10 17.30
C ASP A 62 2.28 -2.39 17.96
N ASP A 63 1.60 -2.27 19.10
CA ASP A 63 0.98 -3.39 19.81
C ASP A 63 -0.05 -4.10 18.93
N PHE A 64 -0.92 -3.36 18.25
CA PHE A 64 -1.95 -3.93 17.38
C PHE A 64 -1.36 -4.67 16.17
N LEU A 65 -0.31 -4.12 15.55
CA LEU A 65 0.40 -4.75 14.43
C LEU A 65 1.17 -6.00 14.85
N ALA A 66 1.77 -5.99 16.03
CA ALA A 66 2.51 -7.13 16.56
C ALA A 66 1.60 -8.29 17.02
N ASN A 67 0.35 -7.98 17.37
CA ASN A 67 -0.62 -8.94 17.91
C ASN A 67 -1.79 -9.19 16.95
N GLU A 68 -2.93 -8.54 17.12
CA GLU A 68 -4.20 -8.89 16.46
C GLU A 68 -4.14 -8.77 14.93
N ALA A 69 -3.43 -7.76 14.42
CA ALA A 69 -3.26 -7.51 12.99
C ALA A 69 -2.07 -8.27 12.37
N LYS A 70 -1.36 -9.10 13.14
CA LYS A 70 -0.19 -9.84 12.65
C LYS A 70 -0.55 -10.73 11.46
N GLY A 71 0.14 -10.52 10.34
CA GLY A 71 -0.07 -11.29 9.10
C GLY A 71 -1.34 -10.94 8.34
N LYS A 72 -1.99 -9.81 8.66
CA LYS A 72 -3.13 -9.27 7.92
C LYS A 72 -2.71 -8.08 7.05
N SER A 73 -3.59 -7.68 6.14
CA SER A 73 -3.45 -6.52 5.25
C SER A 73 -3.64 -5.20 6.02
N VAL A 74 -2.80 -4.94 7.01
CA VAL A 74 -2.87 -3.75 7.86
C VAL A 74 -1.50 -3.08 7.90
N VAL A 75 -1.47 -1.77 7.61
CA VAL A 75 -0.28 -0.93 7.71
C VAL A 75 -0.42 0.04 8.88
N GLY A 76 0.65 0.36 9.58
CA GLY A 76 0.63 1.35 10.66
C GLY A 76 1.14 2.69 10.20
N ALA A 77 0.56 3.77 10.71
CA ALA A 77 1.14 5.10 10.63
C ALA A 77 1.41 5.64 12.05
N HIS A 78 2.53 6.34 12.22
CA HIS A 78 2.91 7.00 13.46
C HIS A 78 2.67 8.52 13.43
N SER A 79 2.31 9.06 12.26
CA SER A 79 1.93 10.46 12.11
C SER A 79 0.79 10.64 11.10
N ILE A 80 0.03 11.73 11.23
CA ILE A 80 -1.00 12.10 10.25
C ILE A 80 -0.39 12.30 8.86
N LYS A 81 0.84 12.83 8.78
CA LYS A 81 1.53 13.05 7.51
C LYS A 81 1.80 11.73 6.80
N GLU A 82 2.31 10.73 7.53
CA GLU A 82 2.56 9.38 7.03
C GLU A 82 1.27 8.70 6.58
N MET A 83 0.16 8.87 7.32
CA MET A 83 -1.15 8.30 6.97
C MET A 83 -1.72 8.82 5.64
N VAL A 84 -1.34 10.02 5.18
CA VAL A 84 -1.92 10.68 3.99
C VAL A 84 -0.94 10.86 2.82
N SER A 85 0.30 10.43 2.97
CA SER A 85 1.35 10.53 1.92
C SER A 85 1.29 9.35 0.98
#